data_AF-A0A7Y9I6S4-F1
#
_entry.id   AF-A0A7Y9I6S4-F1
#
_cell.length_a   1.000
_cell.length_b   1.000
_cell.length_c   1.000
_cell.angle_alpha   90.00
_cell.angle_beta   90.00
_cell.angle_gamma   90.00
#
_symmetry.space_group_name_H-M   'P 1'
#
loop_
_entity.id
_entity.type
_entity.pdbx_description
1 polymer ?
#
loop_
_entity_poly.entity_id
_entity_poly.type
_entity_poly.pdbx_seq_one_letter_code
_entity_poly.pdbx_strand_id
1 'polypeptide(L)'
;MSTIADWLTLVAALIATGIVAWLAYEIRRSTKIAESAAAKAGEALNLARTEQATSRNLVAEAIKTRIDAQAPTITIVPHDEMRVVNDLDLPVRFPRTDDKPLHVAVGFSVINDGTATVILRRRTVPAGTTETDATVLAPGQRTFVAVEVSRPLDEWRAVADAKITGDADDEEFRAGHGFDRDARVIFFCATAGDDGAADEYPFRLLGSPLQPITGDPGAYHCWGANQVIKRDLRLVADPRRRTY
;
A
#
# COMPACT_ATOMS: atom_id res chain seq x y z
N MET A 1 -52.15 57.02 -62.70
CA MET A 1 -52.89 55.76 -62.88
C MET A 1 -51.92 54.63 -62.57
N SER A 2 -52.06 53.96 -61.42
CA SER A 2 -51.30 52.73 -61.15
C SER A 2 -51.68 51.69 -62.21
N THR A 3 -50.70 51.08 -62.85
CA THR A 3 -50.97 50.04 -63.85
C THR A 3 -51.35 48.75 -63.12
N ILE A 4 -52.10 47.85 -63.78
CA ILE A 4 -52.43 46.52 -63.23
C ILE A 4 -51.15 45.76 -62.82
N ALA A 5 -50.03 46.03 -63.49
CA ALA A 5 -48.72 45.49 -63.15
C ALA A 5 -48.23 45.92 -61.75
N ASP A 6 -48.48 47.16 -61.31
CA ASP A 6 -48.07 47.67 -59.99
C ASP A 6 -48.84 46.99 -58.85
N TRP A 7 -50.10 46.62 -59.09
CA TRP A 7 -50.90 45.86 -58.11
C TRP A 7 -50.46 44.40 -58.03
N LEU A 8 -50.11 43.78 -59.16
CA LEU A 8 -49.62 42.40 -59.18
C LEU A 8 -48.25 42.26 -58.49
N THR A 9 -47.35 43.23 -58.65
CA THR A 9 -46.05 43.23 -57.96
C THR A 9 -46.21 43.43 -56.45
N LEU A 10 -47.13 44.29 -56.01
CA LEU A 10 -47.44 44.46 -54.59
C LEU A 10 -47.99 43.18 -53.96
N VAL A 11 -48.94 42.51 -54.63
CA VAL A 11 -49.51 41.24 -54.14
C VAL A 11 -48.45 40.14 -54.08
N ALA A 12 -47.61 40.02 -55.12
CA ALA A 12 -46.50 39.06 -55.12
C ALA A 12 -45.49 39.34 -53.99
N ALA A 13 -45.18 40.60 -53.73
CA ALA A 13 -44.30 41.00 -52.64
C ALA A 13 -44.88 40.66 -51.25
N LEU A 14 -46.19 40.85 -51.06
CA LEU A 14 -46.87 40.49 -49.80
C LEU A 14 -46.88 38.96 -49.58
N ILE A 15 -47.15 38.17 -50.61
CA ILE A 15 -47.11 36.70 -50.53
C ILE A 15 -45.68 36.22 -50.21
N ALA A 16 -44.68 36.75 -50.91
CA ALA A 16 -43.28 36.41 -50.65
C ALA A 16 -42.86 36.76 -49.21
N THR A 17 -43.26 37.93 -48.72
CA THR A 17 -42.99 38.35 -47.33
C THR A 17 -43.67 37.43 -46.32
N GLY A 18 -44.92 37.02 -46.59
CA GLY A 18 -45.65 36.06 -45.76
C GLY A 18 -44.96 34.70 -45.68
N ILE A 19 -44.48 34.18 -46.82
CA ILE A 19 -43.75 32.90 -46.87
C ILE A 19 -42.43 33.01 -46.09
N VAL A 20 -41.66 34.08 -46.26
CA VAL A 20 -40.39 34.28 -45.52
C VAL A 20 -40.64 34.41 -44.01
N ALA A 21 -41.69 35.12 -43.60
CA ALA A 21 -42.06 35.25 -42.18
C ALA A 21 -42.46 33.89 -41.58
N TRP A 22 -43.23 33.08 -42.33
CA TRP A 22 -43.59 31.72 -41.92
C TRP A 22 -42.36 30.81 -41.81
N LEU A 23 -41.48 30.80 -42.82
CA LEU A 23 -40.24 30.01 -42.79
C LEU A 23 -39.32 30.44 -41.63
N ALA A 24 -39.20 31.74 -41.36
CA ALA A 24 -38.43 32.25 -40.23
C ALA A 24 -39.03 31.79 -38.89
N TYR A 25 -40.36 31.74 -38.78
CA TYR A 25 -41.05 31.22 -37.61
C TYR A 25 -40.83 29.71 -37.44
N GLU A 26 -40.97 28.91 -38.50
CA GLU A 26 -40.72 27.47 -38.46
C GLU A 26 -39.28 27.14 -38.09
N ILE A 27 -38.29 27.88 -38.64
CA ILE A 27 -36.87 27.72 -38.27
C ILE A 27 -36.66 28.03 -36.79
N ARG A 28 -37.23 29.13 -36.27
CA ARG A 28 -37.13 29.44 -34.83
C ARG A 28 -37.80 28.41 -33.95
N ARG A 29 -38.90 27.81 -34.41
CA ARG A 29 -39.60 26.75 -33.68
C ARG A 29 -38.77 25.47 -33.68
N SER A 30 -38.19 25.09 -34.83
CA SER A 30 -37.38 23.88 -34.95
C SER A 30 -36.06 23.99 -34.18
N THR A 31 -35.41 25.16 -34.15
CA THR A 31 -34.21 25.38 -33.34
C THR A 31 -34.50 25.25 -31.85
N LYS A 32 -35.60 25.82 -31.34
CA LYS A 32 -35.99 25.67 -29.92
C LYS A 32 -36.27 24.21 -29.54
N ILE A 33 -36.94 23.47 -30.43
CA ILE A 33 -37.20 22.04 -30.20
C ILE A 33 -35.86 21.27 -30.19
N ALA A 34 -34.97 21.56 -31.14
CA ALA A 34 -33.64 20.95 -31.21
C ALA A 34 -32.78 21.27 -29.98
N GLU A 35 -32.78 22.51 -29.49
CA GLU A 35 -32.09 22.92 -28.27
C GLU A 35 -32.61 22.15 -27.04
N SER A 36 -33.93 22.06 -26.89
CA SER A 36 -34.54 21.31 -25.78
C SER A 36 -34.24 19.80 -25.85
N ALA A 37 -34.20 19.25 -27.07
CA ALA A 37 -33.83 17.86 -27.30
C ALA A 37 -32.34 17.60 -27.01
N ALA A 38 -31.47 18.52 -27.42
CA ALA A 38 -30.04 18.46 -27.14
C ALA A 38 -29.74 18.57 -25.63
N ALA A 39 -30.43 19.45 -24.91
CA ALA A 39 -30.31 19.59 -23.47
C ALA A 39 -30.70 18.28 -22.75
N LYS A 40 -31.86 17.71 -23.09
CA LYS A 40 -32.32 16.42 -22.54
C LYS A 40 -31.38 15.27 -22.88
N ALA A 41 -30.84 15.24 -24.11
CA ALA A 41 -29.85 14.24 -24.50
C ALA A 41 -28.54 14.38 -23.70
N GLY A 42 -28.12 15.62 -23.41
CA GLY A 42 -26.97 15.89 -22.55
C GLY A 42 -27.18 15.42 -21.11
N GLU A 43 -28.35 15.69 -20.53
CA GLU A 43 -28.73 15.19 -19.20
C GLU A 43 -28.75 13.66 -19.14
N ALA A 44 -29.36 13.01 -20.14
CA ALA A 44 -29.41 11.55 -20.23
C ALA A 44 -28.01 10.94 -20.37
N LEU A 45 -27.12 11.55 -21.16
CA LEU A 45 -25.73 11.10 -21.31
C LEU A 45 -24.95 11.25 -19.99
N ASN A 46 -25.12 12.36 -19.29
CA ASN A 46 -24.46 12.58 -18.00
C ASN A 46 -24.95 11.59 -16.95
N LEU A 47 -26.27 11.33 -16.89
CA LEU A 47 -26.83 10.31 -16.02
C LEU A 47 -26.26 8.92 -16.34
N ALA A 48 -26.23 8.54 -17.62
CA ALA A 48 -25.67 7.26 -18.06
C ALA A 48 -24.19 7.11 -17.69
N ARG A 49 -23.39 8.20 -17.77
CA ARG A 49 -21.98 8.19 -17.34
C ARG A 49 -21.84 8.01 -15.83
N THR A 50 -22.68 8.69 -15.05
CA THR A 50 -22.70 8.54 -13.58
C THR A 50 -23.11 7.13 -13.18
N GLU A 51 -24.16 6.58 -13.79
CA GLU A 51 -24.62 5.20 -13.55
C GLU A 51 -23.54 4.18 -13.94
N GLN A 52 -22.85 4.40 -15.06
CA GLN A 52 -21.73 3.55 -15.47
C GLN A 52 -20.58 3.59 -14.45
N ALA A 53 -20.23 4.77 -13.92
CA ALA A 53 -19.21 4.91 -12.90
C ALA A 53 -19.62 4.20 -11.59
N THR A 54 -20.86 4.39 -11.14
CA THR A 54 -21.41 3.70 -9.97
C THR A 54 -21.44 2.19 -10.17
N SER A 55 -21.86 1.71 -11.33
CA SER A 55 -21.88 0.28 -11.66
C SER A 55 -20.48 -0.33 -11.61
N ARG A 56 -19.46 0.36 -12.16
CA ARG A 56 -18.06 -0.08 -12.05
C ARG A 56 -17.57 -0.13 -10.60
N ASN A 57 -17.92 0.86 -9.79
CA ASN A 57 -17.56 0.89 -8.37
C ASN A 57 -18.22 -0.27 -7.60
N LEU A 58 -19.51 -0.53 -7.84
CA LEU A 58 -20.22 -1.65 -7.22
C LEU A 58 -19.64 -3.01 -7.62
N VAL A 59 -19.23 -3.17 -8.87
CA VAL A 59 -18.54 -4.40 -9.32
C VAL A 59 -17.20 -4.56 -8.61
N ALA A 60 -16.40 -3.49 -8.51
CA ALA A 60 -15.13 -3.53 -7.80
C ALA A 60 -15.30 -3.85 -6.30
N GLU A 61 -16.31 -3.25 -5.66
CA GLU A 61 -16.64 -3.51 -4.26
C GLU A 61 -17.13 -4.95 -4.06
N ALA A 62 -17.99 -5.47 -4.94
CA ALA A 62 -18.44 -6.85 -4.88
C ALA A 62 -17.29 -7.85 -5.05
N ILE A 63 -16.34 -7.57 -5.95
CA ILE A 63 -15.11 -8.39 -6.11
C ILE A 63 -14.29 -8.35 -4.81
N LYS A 64 -14.09 -7.15 -4.24
CA LYS A 64 -13.36 -6.97 -2.99
C LYS A 64 -14.00 -7.76 -1.84
N THR A 65 -15.31 -7.62 -1.64
CA THR A 65 -16.06 -8.35 -0.60
C THR A 65 -15.98 -9.87 -0.79
N ARG A 66 -16.04 -10.35 -2.05
CA ARG A 66 -15.89 -11.78 -2.35
C ARG A 66 -14.50 -12.30 -1.96
N ILE A 67 -13.44 -11.56 -2.32
CA ILE A 67 -12.06 -11.89 -1.97
C ILE A 67 -11.86 -11.86 -0.44
N ASP A 68 -12.51 -10.92 0.25
CA ASP A 68 -12.46 -10.82 1.72
C ASP A 68 -13.17 -11.97 2.41
N ALA A 69 -14.32 -12.40 1.89
CA ALA A 69 -15.02 -13.58 2.39
C ALA A 69 -14.21 -14.89 2.20
N GLN A 70 -13.30 -14.91 1.24
CA GLN A 70 -12.44 -16.07 0.92
C GLN A 70 -11.03 -15.96 1.51
N ALA A 71 -10.77 -14.91 2.29
CA ALA A 71 -9.48 -14.67 2.90
C ALA A 71 -9.00 -15.87 3.72
N PRO A 72 -7.77 -16.38 3.49
CA PRO A 72 -7.21 -17.36 4.40
C PRO A 72 -7.00 -16.75 5.79
N THR A 73 -7.18 -17.57 6.81
CA THR A 73 -6.87 -17.20 8.20
C THR A 73 -5.51 -17.77 8.56
N ILE A 74 -4.51 -16.92 8.73
CA ILE A 74 -3.15 -17.32 9.12
C ILE A 74 -2.81 -16.70 10.48
N THR A 75 -2.32 -17.53 11.38
CA THR A 75 -1.73 -17.08 12.64
C THR A 75 -0.21 -17.12 12.53
N ILE A 76 0.43 -15.98 12.82
CA ILE A 76 1.89 -15.85 12.88
C ILE A 76 2.29 -15.45 14.29
N VAL A 77 3.01 -16.35 14.97
CA VAL A 77 3.47 -16.15 16.34
C VAL A 77 4.98 -15.93 16.32
N PRO A 78 5.48 -14.73 16.68
CA PRO A 78 6.90 -14.51 16.81
C PRO A 78 7.45 -15.22 18.05
N HIS A 79 8.70 -15.67 17.96
CA HIS A 79 9.43 -16.24 19.09
C HIS A 79 10.19 -15.11 19.80
N ASP A 80 10.27 -15.20 21.13
CA ASP A 80 10.96 -14.20 21.95
C ASP A 80 12.50 -14.32 21.87
N GLU A 81 13.01 -15.41 21.29
CA GLU A 81 14.45 -15.62 21.11
C GLU A 81 14.94 -15.01 19.81
N MET A 82 15.57 -13.85 19.90
CA MET A 82 16.35 -13.25 18.81
C MET A 82 17.83 -13.55 18.99
N ARG A 83 18.56 -13.74 17.88
CA ARG A 83 19.98 -14.13 17.94
C ARG A 83 20.81 -13.31 16.97
N VAL A 84 22.02 -12.94 17.38
CA VAL A 84 23.03 -12.44 16.44
C VAL A 84 23.54 -13.62 15.60
N VAL A 85 23.61 -13.47 14.28
CA VAL A 85 23.95 -14.56 13.36
C VAL A 85 25.42 -14.55 12.97
N ASN A 86 26.01 -13.36 12.84
CA ASN A 86 27.39 -13.20 12.41
C ASN A 86 28.35 -12.87 13.55
N ASP A 87 29.61 -13.31 13.41
CA ASP A 87 30.68 -12.92 14.32
C ASP A 87 31.10 -11.47 14.07
N LEU A 88 31.34 -10.75 15.17
CA LEU A 88 31.89 -9.40 15.17
C LEU A 88 33.17 -9.36 16.01
N ASP A 89 34.11 -8.49 15.64
CA ASP A 89 35.24 -8.17 16.49
C ASP A 89 34.74 -7.36 17.70
N LEU A 90 34.76 -7.98 18.89
CA LEU A 90 34.28 -7.35 20.13
C LEU A 90 35.44 -6.76 20.96
N PRO A 91 35.25 -5.60 21.61
CA PRO A 91 34.09 -4.72 21.52
C PRO A 91 34.01 -4.03 20.15
N VAL A 92 32.79 -3.75 19.70
CA VAL A 92 32.55 -3.02 18.45
C VAL A 92 33.05 -1.59 18.67
N ARG A 93 34.01 -1.16 17.85
CA ARG A 93 34.62 0.18 17.95
C ARG A 93 34.35 0.99 16.69
N PHE A 94 33.75 2.14 16.89
CA PHE A 94 33.46 3.09 15.83
C PHE A 94 34.55 4.17 15.71
N PRO A 95 34.79 4.75 14.52
CA PRO A 95 34.10 4.52 13.24
C PRO A 95 34.61 3.30 12.44
N ARG A 96 35.60 2.56 12.95
CA ARG A 96 36.30 1.49 12.21
C ARG A 96 35.42 0.33 11.71
N THR A 97 34.17 0.26 12.16
CA THR A 97 33.23 -0.83 11.89
C THR A 97 31.87 -0.35 11.38
N ASP A 98 31.73 0.93 10.99
CA ASP A 98 30.46 1.54 10.59
C ASP A 98 29.75 0.76 9.46
N ASP A 99 30.51 0.24 8.49
CA ASP A 99 30.00 -0.43 7.28
C ASP A 99 29.72 -1.93 7.43
N LYS A 100 30.14 -2.56 8.53
CA LYS A 100 29.92 -4.01 8.72
C LYS A 100 28.43 -4.27 9.00
N PRO A 101 27.79 -5.22 8.30
CA PRO A 101 26.42 -5.61 8.62
C PRO A 101 26.38 -6.43 9.91
N LEU A 102 25.36 -6.21 10.71
CA LEU A 102 24.98 -7.06 11.83
C LEU A 102 23.62 -7.70 11.52
N HIS A 103 23.61 -9.03 11.59
CA HIS A 103 22.48 -9.88 11.25
C HIS A 103 21.80 -10.37 12.53
N VAL A 104 20.50 -10.14 12.64
CA VAL A 104 19.66 -10.62 13.74
C VAL A 104 18.65 -11.62 13.19
N ALA A 105 18.70 -12.86 13.64
CA ALA A 105 17.71 -13.88 13.34
C ALA A 105 16.52 -13.79 14.32
N VAL A 106 15.32 -13.91 13.77
CA VAL A 106 14.05 -13.97 14.50
C VAL A 106 13.27 -15.21 14.04
N GLY A 107 12.80 -16.02 14.99
CA GLY A 107 11.96 -17.19 14.72
C GLY A 107 10.47 -16.88 14.72
N PHE A 108 9.71 -17.57 13.87
CA PHE A 108 8.26 -17.45 13.77
C PHE A 108 7.63 -18.84 13.68
N SER A 109 6.55 -19.07 14.41
CA SER A 109 5.62 -20.16 14.14
C SER A 109 4.49 -19.65 13.27
N VAL A 110 4.28 -20.28 12.11
CA VAL A 110 3.20 -19.93 11.19
C VAL A 110 2.22 -21.10 11.14
N ILE A 111 0.94 -20.80 11.29
CA ILE A 111 -0.16 -21.76 11.31
C ILE A 111 -1.18 -21.32 10.27
N ASN A 112 -1.54 -22.24 9.37
CA ASN A 112 -2.68 -22.04 8.49
C ASN A 112 -3.97 -22.50 9.18
N ASP A 113 -4.67 -21.58 9.82
CA ASP A 113 -5.96 -21.86 10.49
C ASP A 113 -7.14 -21.84 9.51
N GLY A 114 -6.88 -21.49 8.24
CA GLY A 114 -7.86 -21.48 7.17
C GLY A 114 -8.19 -22.87 6.63
N THR A 115 -9.21 -22.91 5.77
CA THR A 115 -9.66 -24.14 5.10
C THR A 115 -9.02 -24.38 3.74
N ALA A 116 -8.19 -23.45 3.26
CA ALA A 116 -7.53 -23.52 1.96
C ALA A 116 -6.02 -23.61 2.11
N THR A 117 -5.35 -24.25 1.14
CA THR A 117 -3.89 -24.22 1.05
C THR A 117 -3.41 -22.82 0.72
N VAL A 118 -2.40 -22.33 1.43
CA VAL A 118 -1.79 -21.02 1.21
C VAL A 118 -0.34 -21.12 0.77
N ILE A 119 0.09 -20.10 0.03
CA ILE A 119 1.49 -19.84 -0.28
C ILE A 119 1.92 -18.67 0.60
N LEU A 120 2.80 -18.96 1.55
CA LEU A 120 3.44 -17.97 2.41
C LEU A 120 4.74 -17.50 1.75
N ARG A 121 4.88 -16.20 1.52
CA ARG A 121 6.16 -15.56 1.15
C ARG A 121 6.60 -14.64 2.25
N ARG A 122 7.88 -14.25 2.25
CA ARG A 122 8.43 -13.34 3.25
C ARG A 122 9.39 -12.34 2.62
N ARG A 123 9.42 -11.15 3.19
CA ARG A 123 10.37 -10.08 2.83
C ARG A 123 10.92 -9.43 4.09
N THR A 124 12.21 -9.15 4.08
CA THR A 124 12.86 -8.31 5.09
C THR A 124 13.06 -6.90 4.56
N VAL A 125 12.98 -5.91 5.44
CA VAL A 125 13.19 -4.48 5.14
C VAL A 125 14.15 -3.94 6.20
N PRO A 126 15.17 -3.13 5.86
CA PRO A 126 15.66 -2.88 4.51
C PRO A 126 16.08 -4.19 3.82
N ALA A 127 15.91 -4.26 2.50
CA ALA A 127 15.99 -5.51 1.75
C ALA A 127 17.39 -6.14 1.82
N GLY A 128 17.51 -7.24 2.58
CA GLY A 128 18.61 -8.19 2.42
C GLY A 128 18.30 -9.07 1.21
N THR A 129 18.92 -8.75 0.07
CA THR A 129 19.11 -9.47 -1.21
C THR A 129 18.13 -10.52 -1.77
N THR A 130 17.12 -11.10 -1.11
CA THR A 130 16.19 -12.03 -1.80
C THR A 130 14.88 -12.24 -1.03
N GLU A 131 13.74 -12.18 -1.73
CA GLU A 131 12.45 -12.73 -1.29
C GLU A 131 12.57 -14.26 -1.28
N THR A 132 13.01 -14.85 -0.16
CA THR A 132 13.75 -16.12 -0.26
C THR A 132 12.91 -17.38 -0.27
N ASP A 133 11.72 -17.47 0.33
CA ASP A 133 11.05 -18.77 0.45
C ASP A 133 9.54 -18.67 0.29
N ALA A 134 9.00 -19.33 -0.74
CA ALA A 134 7.58 -19.64 -0.83
C ALA A 134 7.33 -20.96 -0.10
N THR A 135 6.68 -20.90 1.06
CA THR A 135 6.27 -22.09 1.82
C THR A 135 4.81 -22.37 1.55
N VAL A 136 4.51 -23.57 1.06
CA VAL A 136 3.12 -24.03 0.90
C VAL A 136 2.64 -24.61 2.23
N LEU A 137 1.51 -24.13 2.73
CA LEU A 137 0.89 -24.58 3.98
C LEU A 137 -0.52 -25.12 3.71
N ALA A 138 -0.71 -26.42 3.95
CA ALA A 138 -2.02 -27.03 3.93
C ALA A 138 -2.88 -26.54 5.12
N PRO A 139 -4.23 -26.67 5.05
CA PRO A 139 -5.11 -26.39 6.18
C PRO A 139 -4.68 -27.09 7.47
N GLY A 140 -4.60 -26.35 8.57
CA GLY A 140 -4.15 -26.82 9.89
C GLY A 140 -2.64 -27.05 10.02
N GLN A 141 -1.85 -26.87 8.95
CA GLN A 141 -0.40 -27.09 9.00
C GLN A 141 0.29 -25.99 9.80
N ARG A 142 1.23 -26.41 10.65
CA ARG A 142 2.15 -25.53 11.38
C ARG A 142 3.56 -25.69 10.84
N THR A 143 4.26 -24.57 10.66
CA THR A 143 5.68 -24.55 10.29
C THR A 143 6.46 -23.57 11.18
N PHE A 144 7.79 -23.72 11.17
CA PHE A 144 8.72 -22.78 11.77
C PHE A 144 9.50 -22.06 10.67
N VAL A 145 9.62 -20.74 10.80
CA VAL A 145 10.32 -19.88 9.85
C VAL A 145 11.31 -19.01 10.62
N ALA A 146 12.60 -19.14 10.32
CA ALA A 146 13.62 -18.20 10.79
C ALA A 146 13.83 -17.12 9.72
N VAL A 147 13.97 -15.87 10.16
CA VAL A 147 14.18 -14.71 9.29
C VAL A 147 15.34 -13.89 9.80
N GLU A 148 16.27 -13.56 8.92
CA GLU A 148 17.43 -12.72 9.23
C GLU A 148 17.19 -11.28 8.81
N VAL A 149 17.26 -10.38 9.77
CA VAL A 149 17.23 -8.93 9.57
C VAL A 149 18.67 -8.44 9.58
N SER A 150 19.12 -7.88 8.46
CA SER A 150 20.45 -7.29 8.33
C SER A 150 20.36 -5.76 8.35
N ARG A 151 21.23 -5.13 9.14
CA ARG A 151 21.49 -3.69 9.04
C ARG A 151 22.97 -3.37 9.28
N PRO A 152 23.48 -2.28 8.71
CA PRO A 152 24.77 -1.71 9.07
C PRO A 152 24.91 -1.43 10.58
N LEU A 153 26.14 -1.52 11.09
CA LEU A 153 26.43 -1.27 12.51
C LEU A 153 26.23 0.20 12.92
N ASP A 154 26.44 1.16 12.02
CA ASP A 154 26.17 2.58 12.29
C ASP A 154 24.67 2.86 12.50
N GLU A 155 23.78 2.20 11.76
CA GLU A 155 22.34 2.25 11.99
C GLU A 155 21.96 1.66 13.36
N TRP A 156 22.54 0.51 13.72
CA TRP A 156 22.32 -0.08 15.05
C TRP A 156 22.86 0.82 16.18
N ARG A 157 23.98 1.51 15.94
CA ARG A 157 24.56 2.48 16.88
C ARG A 157 23.62 3.66 17.08
N ALA A 158 23.11 4.24 16.00
CA ALA A 158 22.19 5.37 16.08
C ALA A 158 20.97 5.04 16.96
N VAL A 159 20.40 3.84 16.83
CA VAL A 159 19.30 3.37 17.69
C VAL A 159 19.74 3.18 19.14
N ALA A 160 20.94 2.66 19.38
CA ALA A 160 21.48 2.50 20.74
C ALA A 160 21.70 3.86 21.43
N ASP A 161 22.23 4.85 20.70
CA ASP A 161 22.52 6.19 21.23
C ASP A 161 21.26 6.95 21.60
N ALA A 162 20.22 6.86 20.77
CA ALA A 162 18.91 7.47 21.03
C ALA A 162 18.27 7.00 22.35
N LYS A 163 18.40 5.70 22.63
CA LYS A 163 17.91 5.09 23.87
C LYS A 163 18.63 5.66 25.10
N ILE A 164 19.88 6.10 24.96
CA ILE A 164 20.68 6.69 26.05
C ILE A 164 20.29 8.14 26.27
N THR A 165 20.12 8.93 25.20
CA THR A 165 19.79 10.35 25.29
C THR A 165 18.38 10.61 25.82
N GLY A 166 17.51 9.60 25.79
CA GLY A 166 16.17 9.70 26.33
C GLY A 166 15.25 10.59 25.49
N ASP A 167 15.56 10.75 24.19
CA ASP A 167 14.62 11.31 23.21
C ASP A 167 13.42 10.37 23.14
N ALA A 168 12.43 10.68 23.96
CA ALA A 168 11.36 9.77 24.38
C ALA A 168 10.19 9.68 23.39
N ASP A 169 10.32 10.30 22.21
CA ASP A 169 9.41 10.02 21.12
C ASP A 169 10.15 9.20 20.07
N ASP A 170 10.10 7.88 20.25
CA ASP A 170 10.66 6.94 19.28
C ASP A 170 10.14 7.26 17.85
N GLU A 171 8.96 7.86 17.70
CA GLU A 171 8.38 8.22 16.40
C GLU A 171 9.06 9.45 15.77
N GLU A 172 9.36 10.48 16.56
CA GLU A 172 10.09 11.67 16.11
C GLU A 172 11.56 11.36 15.81
N PHE A 173 12.22 10.59 16.69
CA PHE A 173 13.58 10.10 16.45
C PHE A 173 13.64 9.28 15.14
N ARG A 174 12.64 8.43 14.91
CA ARG A 174 12.52 7.61 13.69
C ARG A 174 12.38 8.47 12.43
N ALA A 175 11.52 9.48 12.46
CA ALA A 175 11.30 10.40 11.35
C ALA A 175 12.55 11.24 11.02
N GLY A 176 13.27 11.72 12.04
CA GLY A 176 14.45 12.57 11.86
C GLY A 176 15.69 11.87 11.31
N HIS A 177 15.82 10.56 11.53
CA HIS A 177 16.99 9.79 11.11
C HIS A 177 16.75 8.97 9.83
N GLY A 178 15.63 9.20 9.14
CA GLY A 178 15.31 8.49 7.90
C GLY A 178 15.12 6.99 8.11
N PHE A 179 14.72 6.55 9.31
CA PHE A 179 14.33 5.16 9.58
C PHE A 179 12.97 4.80 8.92
N ASP A 180 12.65 5.40 7.77
CA ASP A 180 11.48 5.13 6.91
C ASP A 180 11.36 3.63 6.54
N ARG A 181 12.42 2.86 6.80
CA ARG A 181 12.52 1.42 6.69
C ARG A 181 12.88 0.83 8.06
N ASP A 182 11.93 0.80 9.00
CA ASP A 182 12.11 -0.06 10.17
C ASP A 182 12.53 -1.46 9.69
N ALA A 183 13.41 -2.10 10.46
CA ALA A 183 13.69 -3.51 10.37
C ALA A 183 12.35 -4.24 10.44
N ARG A 184 11.85 -4.71 9.30
CA ARG A 184 10.57 -5.39 9.22
C ARG A 184 10.74 -6.77 8.65
N VAL A 185 9.96 -7.68 9.20
CA VAL A 185 9.64 -8.95 8.56
C VAL A 185 8.19 -8.84 8.11
N ILE A 186 7.96 -8.97 6.81
CA ILE A 186 6.61 -8.92 6.24
C ILE A 186 6.33 -10.30 5.65
N PHE A 187 5.31 -10.96 6.17
CA PHE A 187 4.78 -12.18 5.55
C PHE A 187 3.66 -11.82 4.59
N PHE A 188 3.70 -12.42 3.40
CA PHE A 188 2.64 -12.34 2.40
C PHE A 188 1.95 -13.69 2.34
N CYS A 189 0.63 -13.70 2.42
CA CYS A 189 -0.17 -14.89 2.21
C CYS A 189 -1.02 -14.73 0.95
N ALA A 190 -0.97 -15.74 0.08
CA ALA A 190 -1.82 -15.84 -1.09
C ALA A 190 -2.41 -17.25 -1.24
N THR A 191 -3.66 -17.35 -1.67
CA THR A 191 -4.32 -18.59 -2.11
C THR A 191 -4.34 -18.69 -3.63
N ALA A 192 -4.62 -19.87 -4.18
CA ALA A 192 -4.86 -20.02 -5.62
C ALA A 192 -6.10 -19.25 -6.13
N GLY A 193 -7.00 -18.84 -5.23
CA GLY A 193 -8.18 -18.02 -5.54
C GLY A 193 -7.98 -16.52 -5.29
N ASP A 194 -6.79 -16.09 -4.85
CA ASP A 194 -6.52 -14.68 -4.61
C ASP A 194 -6.24 -14.00 -5.96
N ASP A 195 -7.29 -13.39 -6.53
CA ASP A 195 -7.26 -12.58 -7.77
C ASP A 195 -6.46 -11.27 -7.56
N GLY A 196 -5.16 -11.36 -7.26
CA GLY A 196 -4.27 -10.20 -7.08
C GLY A 196 -4.22 -9.61 -5.67
N ALA A 197 -5.00 -10.13 -4.72
CA ALA A 197 -4.93 -9.70 -3.33
C ALA A 197 -3.79 -10.37 -2.56
N ALA A 198 -3.18 -9.65 -1.62
CA ALA A 198 -2.18 -10.19 -0.71
C ALA A 198 -2.43 -9.71 0.72
N ASP A 199 -2.37 -10.65 1.67
CA ASP A 199 -2.36 -10.31 3.09
C ASP A 199 -0.94 -10.10 3.57
N GLU A 200 -0.67 -8.94 4.13
CA GLU A 200 0.58 -8.57 4.76
C GLU A 200 0.46 -8.66 6.28
N TYR A 201 1.41 -9.37 6.89
CA TYR A 201 1.59 -9.47 8.34
C TYR A 201 2.96 -8.87 8.69
N PRO A 202 3.02 -7.56 9.01
CA PRO A 202 4.27 -6.88 9.29
C PRO A 202 4.67 -7.05 10.76
N PHE A 203 5.96 -7.29 10.99
CA PHE A 203 6.59 -7.31 12.31
C PHE A 203 7.76 -6.36 12.31
N ARG A 204 7.75 -5.38 13.23
CA ARG A 204 8.83 -4.41 13.43
C ARG A 204 9.78 -4.88 14.51
N LEU A 205 11.08 -4.76 14.25
CA LEU A 205 12.13 -4.99 15.21
C LEU A 205 12.58 -3.64 15.80
N LEU A 206 12.36 -3.46 17.09
CA LEU A 206 12.67 -2.26 17.86
C LEU A 206 13.86 -2.49 18.79
N GLY A 207 14.64 -1.44 19.02
CA GLY A 207 15.82 -1.45 19.87
C GLY A 207 17.11 -1.73 19.11
N SER A 208 18.18 -2.07 19.83
CA SER A 208 19.50 -2.32 19.24
C SER A 208 20.19 -3.49 19.93
N PRO A 209 20.88 -4.38 19.18
CA PRO A 209 21.78 -5.38 19.72
C PRO A 209 23.13 -4.78 20.18
N LEU A 210 23.29 -3.45 20.14
CA LEU A 210 24.47 -2.77 20.67
C LEU A 210 24.17 -2.15 22.02
N GLN A 211 25.10 -2.32 22.96
CA GLN A 211 25.05 -1.69 24.29
C GLN A 211 26.32 -0.85 24.49
N PRO A 212 26.21 0.45 24.82
CA PRO A 212 27.38 1.30 25.05
C PRO A 212 28.21 0.78 26.24
N ILE A 213 29.54 0.82 26.11
CA ILE A 213 30.44 0.47 27.21
C ILE A 213 30.70 1.71 28.06
N THR A 214 30.36 1.63 29.35
CA THR A 214 30.58 2.73 30.30
C THR A 214 32.07 3.03 30.43
N GLY A 215 32.46 4.28 30.16
CA GLY A 215 33.85 4.74 30.30
C GLY A 215 34.73 4.61 29.05
N ASP A 216 34.19 4.11 27.93
CA ASP A 216 34.92 3.98 26.65
C ASP A 216 34.06 4.55 25.50
N PRO A 217 34.11 5.89 25.26
CA PRO A 217 33.29 6.53 24.23
C PRO A 217 33.52 5.94 22.84
N GLY A 218 32.44 5.55 22.16
CA GLY A 218 32.50 4.93 20.84
C GLY A 218 32.74 3.41 20.84
N ALA A 219 32.80 2.77 22.02
CA ALA A 219 32.86 1.33 22.17
C ALA A 219 31.51 0.75 22.60
N TYR A 220 31.09 -0.32 21.94
CA TYR A 220 29.82 -1.01 22.21
C TYR A 220 30.08 -2.50 22.44
N HIS A 221 29.40 -3.04 23.45
CA HIS A 221 29.19 -4.46 23.59
C HIS A 221 28.13 -4.91 22.60
N CYS A 222 28.33 -6.08 22.00
CA CYS A 222 27.35 -6.77 21.19
C CYS A 222 27.31 -8.24 21.65
N TRP A 223 26.17 -8.90 21.47
CA TRP A 223 26.08 -10.34 21.63
C TRP A 223 26.96 -11.05 20.61
N GLY A 224 27.62 -12.12 21.04
CA GLY A 224 28.38 -12.99 20.14
C GLY A 224 27.46 -13.79 19.22
N ALA A 225 28.02 -14.40 18.16
CA ALA A 225 27.22 -15.23 17.27
C ALA A 225 26.46 -16.33 18.02
N ASN A 226 25.22 -16.56 17.59
CA ASN A 226 24.25 -17.50 18.16
C ASN A 226 23.81 -17.22 19.61
N GLN A 227 24.20 -16.10 20.22
CA GLN A 227 23.72 -15.73 21.55
C GLN A 227 22.32 -15.12 21.48
N VAL A 228 21.49 -15.43 22.48
CA VAL A 228 20.12 -14.92 22.60
C VAL A 228 20.12 -13.50 23.18
N ILE A 229 19.46 -12.58 22.49
CA ILE A 229 19.33 -11.17 22.85
C ILE A 229 18.14 -11.01 23.81
N LYS A 230 18.41 -11.10 25.11
CA LYS A 230 17.37 -11.05 26.16
C LYS A 230 17.23 -9.62 26.69
N ARG A 231 16.52 -8.73 25.97
CA ARG A 231 15.86 -7.46 26.42
C ARG A 231 16.12 -6.23 25.55
N ASP A 232 17.19 -6.22 24.77
CA ASP A 232 17.59 -5.00 24.04
C ASP A 232 16.96 -4.89 22.64
N LEU A 233 16.34 -5.97 22.19
CA LEU A 233 15.46 -6.00 21.03
C LEU A 233 14.05 -6.45 21.42
N ARG A 234 13.07 -5.91 20.71
CA ARG A 234 11.65 -6.27 20.83
C ARG A 234 11.03 -6.41 19.46
N LEU A 235 10.14 -7.39 19.30
CA LEU A 235 9.33 -7.51 18.10
C LEU A 235 7.94 -6.98 18.38
N VAL A 236 7.44 -6.12 17.50
CA VAL A 236 6.09 -5.56 17.58
C VAL A 236 5.34 -5.95 16.31
N ALA A 237 4.21 -6.62 16.47
CA ALA A 237 3.32 -6.93 15.36
C ALA A 237 2.53 -5.67 14.98
N ASP A 238 2.55 -5.32 13.70
CA ASP A 238 1.69 -4.28 13.16
C ASP A 238 0.33 -4.84 12.74
N PRO A 239 -0.71 -3.99 12.61
CA PRO A 239 -1.99 -4.43 12.09
C PRO A 239 -1.84 -5.11 10.73
N ARG A 240 -2.51 -6.25 10.55
CA ARG A 240 -2.64 -6.93 9.24
C ARG A 240 -3.13 -5.91 8.21
N ARG A 241 -2.48 -5.91 7.05
CA ARG A 241 -2.90 -5.09 5.89
C ARG A 241 -3.26 -6.02 4.75
N ARG A 242 -4.26 -5.65 3.97
CA ARG A 242 -4.61 -6.35 2.74
C ARG A 242 -4.52 -5.37 1.58
N THR A 243 -3.79 -5.75 0.55
CA THR A 243 -3.64 -5.01 -0.70
C THR A 243 -4.45 -5.71 -1.80
N TYR A 244 -5.02 -4.93 -2.72
CA TYR A 244 -5.84 -5.38 -3.86
C TYR A 244 -5.29 -4.77 -5.15
#